data_AF-A0A318QWM6-F1
#
_entry.id   AF-A0A318QWM6-F1
#
_cell.length_a   1.000
_cell.length_b   1.000
_cell.length_c   1.000
_cell.angle_alpha   90.00
_cell.angle_beta   90.00
_cell.angle_gamma   90.00
#
_symmetry.space_group_name_H-M   'P 1'
#
loop_
_entity.id
_entity.type
_entity.pdbx_description
1 polymer ?
#
loop_
_entity_poly.entity_id
_entity_poly.type
_entity_poly.pdbx_seq_one_letter_code
_entity_poly.pdbx_strand_id
1 'polypeptide(L)'
;MTPVQAGAWRHFCRLALAVMLAVGGGLYLFIVTVDPWDVLPFSPRLPRIPVTSNARYTMPALARDPRFDSVMLGTSTSRLIQPAVMDRALGTHFLNMAMNSASPWEQARELDTFLRAHPAPRIVMIGVDAAWCHERPGSLTSPNRPWPEWMYGHPAWTGYLHMASLYALQEAANQFLWLTGQKKQRFGTDGYTSFVPPDDRYDQLRGRVQAAFDHWSPPDNSPAPPGMADTPPATMALLDSMVGRMPASTIRILWFPPASAFLHGTTGGIAAARLQACRLGVERIAAHQPNVVALDFNHDSALTENRDNFWDPLHYRMPTAQRVMTDMGAVIHGKPPADPALDILHDPPGLPRMDR
;
A
#
# COMPACT_ATOMS: atom_id res chain seq x y z
N MET A 1 -24.60 45.32 35.18
CA MET A 1 -23.51 44.68 35.95
C MET A 1 -22.90 45.71 36.88
N THR A 2 -22.80 45.43 38.17
CA THR A 2 -22.06 46.31 39.09
C THR A 2 -20.56 46.30 38.75
N PRO A 3 -19.78 47.35 39.12
CA PRO A 3 -18.33 47.40 38.86
C PRO A 3 -17.57 46.15 39.35
N VAL A 4 -18.00 45.58 40.47
CA VAL A 4 -17.48 44.33 41.06
C VAL A 4 -17.75 43.12 40.16
N GLN A 5 -18.95 43.00 39.59
CA GLN A 5 -19.30 41.94 38.64
C GLN A 5 -18.51 42.06 37.32
N ALA A 6 -18.26 43.28 36.84
CA ALA A 6 -17.44 43.51 35.66
C ALA A 6 -15.96 43.13 35.87
N GLY A 7 -15.41 43.38 37.07
CA GLY A 7 -14.06 42.95 37.46
C GLY A 7 -13.91 41.42 37.55
N ALA A 8 -14.89 40.75 38.18
CA ALA A 8 -14.91 39.30 38.29
C ALA A 8 -15.02 38.60 36.93
N TRP A 9 -15.88 39.12 36.03
CA TRP A 9 -16.00 38.58 34.66
C TRP A 9 -14.72 38.76 33.84
N ARG A 10 -14.07 39.93 33.92
CA ARG A 10 -12.78 40.16 33.26
C ARG A 10 -11.69 39.23 33.79
N HIS A 11 -11.65 38.97 35.10
CA HIS A 11 -10.71 38.02 35.70
C HIS A 11 -10.98 36.59 35.20
N PHE A 12 -12.25 36.15 35.21
CA PHE A 12 -12.66 34.85 34.69
C PHE A 12 -12.26 34.69 33.21
N CYS A 13 -12.58 35.64 32.34
CA CYS A 13 -12.23 35.56 30.92
C CYS A 13 -10.71 35.50 30.70
N ARG A 14 -9.93 36.28 31.47
CA ARG A 14 -8.45 36.24 31.40
C ARG A 14 -7.91 34.89 31.87
N LEU A 15 -8.44 34.36 32.97
CA LEU A 15 -8.04 33.05 33.49
C LEU A 15 -8.40 31.93 32.52
N ALA A 16 -9.64 31.94 31.99
CA ALA A 16 -10.08 30.96 31.00
C ALA A 16 -9.21 31.02 29.74
N LEU A 17 -8.92 32.21 29.22
CA LEU A 17 -8.01 32.38 28.08
C LEU A 17 -6.60 31.88 28.39
N ALA A 18 -6.05 32.22 29.56
CA ALA A 18 -4.73 31.75 29.98
C ALA A 18 -4.67 30.22 30.09
N VAL A 19 -5.70 29.58 30.66
CA VAL A 19 -5.80 28.12 30.75
C VAL A 19 -5.94 27.50 29.36
N MET A 20 -6.78 28.06 28.49
CA MET A 20 -6.94 27.56 27.12
C MET A 20 -5.63 27.65 26.33
N LEU A 21 -4.90 28.76 26.45
CA LEU A 21 -3.60 28.94 25.80
C LEU A 21 -2.53 28.02 26.39
N ALA A 22 -2.51 27.83 27.71
CA ALA A 22 -1.56 26.95 28.38
C ALA A 22 -1.80 25.48 28.03
N VAL A 23 -3.04 25.02 28.09
CA VAL A 23 -3.40 23.63 27.76
C VAL A 23 -3.26 23.39 26.26
N GLY A 24 -3.85 24.24 25.43
CA GLY A 24 -3.77 24.11 23.97
C GLY A 24 -2.33 24.20 23.46
N GLY A 25 -1.56 25.18 23.97
CA GLY A 25 -0.14 25.33 23.66
C GLY A 25 0.70 24.15 24.14
N GLY A 26 0.43 23.61 25.34
CA GLY A 26 1.11 22.44 25.86
C GLY A 26 0.83 21.17 25.04
N LEU A 27 -0.42 20.93 24.67
CA LEU A 27 -0.81 19.79 23.82
C LEU A 27 -0.20 19.90 22.42
N TYR A 28 -0.24 21.10 21.82
CA TYR A 28 0.37 21.33 20.52
C TYR A 28 1.89 21.19 20.56
N LEU A 29 2.55 21.72 21.59
CA LEU A 29 3.98 21.54 21.82
C LEU A 29 4.33 20.05 21.96
N PHE A 30 3.52 19.28 22.68
CA PHE A 30 3.69 17.83 22.78
C PHE A 30 3.61 17.16 21.40
N ILE A 31 2.61 17.49 20.58
CA ILE A 31 2.45 16.94 19.22
C ILE A 31 3.68 17.22 18.36
N VAL A 32 4.15 18.46 18.30
CA VAL A 32 5.26 18.84 17.41
C VAL A 32 6.63 18.38 17.94
N THR A 33 6.73 18.16 19.25
CA THR A 33 7.94 17.61 19.89
C THR A 33 8.04 16.11 19.64
N VAL A 34 6.94 15.37 19.80
CA VAL A 34 6.93 13.93 19.51
C VAL A 34 7.05 13.69 18.02
N ASP A 35 6.33 14.47 17.21
CA ASP A 35 6.22 14.35 15.76
C ASP A 35 5.92 12.90 15.35
N PRO A 36 4.68 12.42 15.57
CA PRO A 36 4.33 11.01 15.43
C PRO A 36 4.47 10.45 14.02
N TRP A 37 4.63 11.30 13.01
CA TRP A 37 4.76 10.90 11.62
C TRP A 37 6.11 11.24 11.01
N ASP A 38 7.07 11.73 11.81
CA ASP A 38 8.43 12.02 11.36
C ASP A 38 8.50 12.92 10.12
N VAL A 39 7.71 14.00 10.12
CA VAL A 39 7.58 14.91 8.97
C VAL A 39 7.93 16.35 9.27
N LEU A 40 8.15 16.70 10.54
CA LEU A 40 8.47 18.07 10.92
C LEU A 40 9.97 18.34 10.85
N PRO A 41 10.40 19.48 10.28
CA PRO A 41 11.82 19.78 10.06
C PRO A 41 12.60 20.08 11.36
N PHE A 42 11.92 20.53 12.42
CA PHE A 42 12.56 20.93 13.68
C PHE A 42 12.13 20.08 14.88
N SER A 43 11.59 18.88 14.65
CA SER A 43 11.31 17.96 15.75
C SER A 43 12.64 17.43 16.32
N PRO A 44 12.74 17.19 17.64
CA PRO A 44 13.92 16.56 18.23
C PRO A 44 14.24 15.22 17.56
N ARG A 45 15.52 14.82 17.59
CA ARG A 45 15.99 13.54 17.05
C ARG A 45 15.61 12.39 17.98
N LEU A 46 14.33 12.01 17.96
CA LEU A 46 13.79 10.88 18.69
C LEU A 46 13.66 9.69 17.74
N PRO A 47 13.85 8.44 18.23
CA PRO A 47 13.45 7.27 17.47
C PRO A 47 11.97 7.34 17.11
N ARG A 48 11.61 6.98 15.87
CA ARG A 48 10.23 6.96 15.40
C ARG A 48 9.89 5.64 14.73
N ILE A 49 8.67 5.20 14.94
CA ILE A 49 8.13 4.01 14.28
C ILE A 49 6.78 4.34 13.66
N PRO A 50 6.35 3.56 12.67
CA PRO A 50 4.95 3.58 12.24
C PRO A 50 4.02 3.25 13.42
N VAL A 51 3.12 4.19 13.78
CA VAL A 51 2.14 4.02 14.87
C VAL A 51 0.69 4.03 14.44
N THR A 52 0.42 4.56 13.24
CA THR A 52 -0.93 4.76 12.72
C THR A 52 -1.43 3.55 11.95
N SER A 53 -2.72 3.24 12.12
CA SER A 53 -3.42 2.23 11.33
C SER A 53 -3.76 2.68 9.91
N ASN A 54 -3.77 3.99 9.65
CA ASN A 54 -3.91 4.53 8.30
C ASN A 54 -2.52 4.77 7.71
N ALA A 55 -2.04 3.81 6.92
CA ALA A 55 -0.72 3.83 6.29
C ALA A 55 -0.42 5.15 5.55
N ARG A 56 -1.45 5.86 5.03
CA ARG A 56 -1.33 7.16 4.34
C ARG A 56 -0.63 8.25 5.17
N TYR A 57 -0.62 8.12 6.50
CA TYR A 57 0.07 9.05 7.39
C TYR A 57 1.49 8.58 7.76
N THR A 58 1.83 7.31 7.53
CA THR A 58 3.17 6.75 7.78
C THR A 58 4.04 6.83 6.52
N MET A 59 3.46 6.48 5.38
CA MET A 59 4.21 6.22 4.15
C MET A 59 5.08 7.39 3.66
N PRO A 60 4.68 8.67 3.82
CA PRO A 60 5.56 9.78 3.45
C PRO A 60 6.91 9.81 4.16
N ALA A 61 6.97 9.46 5.46
CA ALA A 61 8.24 9.42 6.17
C ALA A 61 9.09 8.23 5.74
N LEU A 62 8.50 7.04 5.67
CA LEU A 62 9.21 5.85 5.21
C LEU A 62 9.72 5.99 3.77
N ALA A 63 8.94 6.60 2.88
CA ALA A 63 9.34 6.82 1.49
C ALA A 63 10.53 7.76 1.31
N ARG A 64 10.89 8.54 2.34
CA ARG A 64 12.06 9.43 2.35
C ARG A 64 13.28 8.82 3.03
N ASP A 65 13.12 7.66 3.66
CA ASP A 65 14.19 6.99 4.41
C ASP A 65 15.23 6.41 3.45
N PRO A 66 16.49 6.89 3.50
CA PRO A 66 17.53 6.55 2.51
C PRO A 66 18.01 5.09 2.58
N ARG A 67 17.55 4.30 3.56
CA ARG A 67 17.91 2.88 3.63
C ARG A 67 17.25 2.04 2.53
N PHE A 68 16.17 2.55 1.91
CA PHE A 68 15.45 1.83 0.88
C PHE A 68 15.98 2.20 -0.50
N ASP A 69 16.16 1.19 -1.35
CA ASP A 69 16.51 1.37 -2.76
C ASP A 69 15.43 0.85 -3.70
N SER A 70 14.39 0.21 -3.15
CA SER A 70 13.34 -0.48 -3.88
C SER A 70 12.00 -0.30 -3.17
N VAL A 71 10.88 -0.43 -3.89
CA VAL A 71 9.54 -0.20 -3.33
C VAL A 71 8.49 -1.17 -3.88
N MET A 72 7.51 -1.52 -3.03
CA MET A 72 6.32 -2.28 -3.39
C MET A 72 5.07 -1.40 -3.22
N LEU A 73 4.30 -1.27 -4.28
CA LEU A 73 3.04 -0.52 -4.33
C LEU A 73 1.89 -1.50 -4.60
N GLY A 74 0.71 -1.19 -4.07
CA GLY A 74 -0.48 -2.00 -4.30
C GLY A 74 -1.54 -1.81 -3.23
N THR A 75 -2.54 -2.69 -3.22
CA THR A 75 -3.59 -2.67 -2.21
C THR A 75 -3.36 -3.69 -1.09
N SER A 76 -4.39 -4.08 -0.33
CA SER A 76 -4.29 -5.13 0.70
C SER A 76 -3.80 -6.47 0.15
N THR A 77 -4.04 -6.76 -1.13
CA THR A 77 -3.55 -7.94 -1.83
C THR A 77 -2.03 -7.98 -1.97
N SER A 78 -1.34 -6.83 -1.88
CA SER A 78 0.13 -6.75 -1.97
C SER A 78 0.81 -6.62 -0.61
N ARG A 79 0.03 -6.38 0.46
CA ARG A 79 0.55 -6.14 1.82
C ARG A 79 1.22 -7.36 2.47
N LEU A 80 0.99 -8.57 1.95
CA LEU A 80 1.62 -9.78 2.48
C LEU A 80 3.01 -10.07 1.91
N ILE A 81 3.43 -9.34 0.87
CA ILE A 81 4.80 -9.42 0.37
C ILE A 81 5.74 -8.85 1.43
N GLN A 82 6.70 -9.67 1.86
CA GLN A 82 7.63 -9.35 2.92
C GLN A 82 8.93 -8.77 2.34
N PRO A 83 9.28 -7.51 2.67
CA PRO A 83 10.58 -6.93 2.30
C PRO A 83 11.73 -7.85 2.68
N ALA A 84 11.81 -8.34 3.92
CA ALA A 84 12.91 -9.20 4.37
C ALA A 84 13.13 -10.49 3.52
N VAL A 85 12.08 -11.04 2.89
CA VAL A 85 12.20 -12.19 1.99
C VAL A 85 12.72 -11.75 0.62
N MET A 86 12.14 -10.68 0.08
CA MET A 86 12.53 -10.14 -1.22
C MET A 86 13.92 -9.51 -1.21
N ASP A 87 14.27 -8.77 -0.16
CA ASP A 87 15.60 -8.19 0.09
C ASP A 87 16.68 -9.26 0.05
N ARG A 88 16.44 -10.39 0.75
CA ARG A 88 17.38 -11.51 0.76
C ARG A 88 17.49 -12.19 -0.59
N ALA A 89 16.36 -12.35 -1.30
CA ALA A 89 16.34 -12.98 -2.60
C ALA A 89 17.04 -12.12 -3.66
N LEU A 90 16.84 -10.80 -3.63
CA LEU A 90 17.21 -9.88 -4.70
C LEU A 90 18.40 -8.98 -4.37
N GLY A 91 18.93 -9.00 -3.15
CA GLY A 91 20.02 -8.12 -2.74
C GLY A 91 19.62 -6.64 -2.78
N THR A 92 18.44 -6.33 -2.28
CA THR A 92 17.81 -4.99 -2.29
C THR A 92 17.31 -4.63 -0.90
N HIS A 93 16.82 -3.40 -0.76
CA HIS A 93 16.16 -2.91 0.46
C HIS A 93 14.79 -2.34 0.10
N PHE A 94 13.76 -3.17 0.21
CA PHE A 94 12.41 -2.82 -0.13
C PHE A 94 11.69 -2.06 0.99
N LEU A 95 10.94 -1.05 0.58
CA LEU A 95 9.84 -0.49 1.35
C LEU A 95 8.52 -1.08 0.84
N ASN A 96 7.70 -1.68 1.71
CA ASN A 96 6.33 -2.06 1.36
C ASN A 96 5.37 -0.89 1.64
N MET A 97 4.96 -0.19 0.58
CA MET A 97 3.99 0.90 0.62
C MET A 97 2.55 0.45 0.30
N ALA A 98 2.32 -0.85 0.09
CA ALA A 98 0.98 -1.34 -0.18
C ALA A 98 0.02 -1.01 0.97
N MET A 99 -1.20 -0.57 0.66
CA MET A 99 -2.14 -0.09 1.66
C MET A 99 -3.56 -0.58 1.43
N ASN A 100 -4.36 -0.59 2.50
CA ASN A 100 -5.77 -0.99 2.37
C ASN A 100 -6.52 -0.06 1.41
N SER A 101 -7.15 -0.69 0.42
CA SER A 101 -8.04 -0.03 -0.54
C SER A 101 -7.35 1.14 -1.27
N ALA A 102 -6.06 1.03 -1.59
CA ALA A 102 -5.37 2.08 -2.34
C ALA A 102 -6.02 2.28 -3.73
N SER A 103 -6.43 3.50 -4.07
CA SER A 103 -6.81 3.82 -5.45
C SER A 103 -5.57 3.88 -6.36
N PRO A 104 -5.73 3.69 -7.68
CA PRO A 104 -4.68 3.97 -8.65
C PRO A 104 -4.02 5.36 -8.45
N TRP A 105 -4.84 6.38 -8.18
CA TRP A 105 -4.35 7.73 -7.88
C TRP A 105 -3.43 7.76 -6.65
N GLU A 106 -3.81 7.10 -5.55
CA GLU A 106 -2.99 7.04 -4.33
C GLU A 106 -1.64 6.36 -4.60
N GLN A 107 -1.65 5.23 -5.31
CA GLN A 107 -0.43 4.51 -5.66
C GLN A 107 0.51 5.36 -6.53
N ALA A 108 -0.03 6.19 -7.44
CA ALA A 108 0.76 7.14 -8.23
C ALA A 108 1.42 8.22 -7.37
N ARG A 109 0.69 8.78 -6.38
CA ARG A 109 1.22 9.80 -5.45
C ARG A 109 2.28 9.24 -4.50
N GLU A 110 2.14 7.98 -4.11
CA GLU A 110 3.15 7.27 -3.34
C GLU A 110 4.43 7.05 -4.14
N LEU A 111 4.30 6.56 -5.37
CA LEU A 111 5.45 6.43 -6.26
C LEU A 111 6.16 7.77 -6.46
N ASP A 112 5.41 8.86 -6.66
CA ASP A 112 5.97 10.20 -6.78
C ASP A 112 6.78 10.62 -5.54
N THR A 113 6.30 10.25 -4.37
CA THR A 113 6.98 10.57 -3.12
C THR A 113 8.26 9.77 -2.97
N PHE A 114 8.23 8.49 -3.33
CA PHE A 114 9.40 7.64 -3.31
C PHE A 114 10.45 8.08 -4.34
N LEU A 115 10.06 8.35 -5.59
CA LEU A 115 10.98 8.77 -6.66
C LEU A 115 11.64 10.13 -6.39
N ARG A 116 10.98 11.03 -5.65
CA ARG A 116 11.60 12.29 -5.21
C ARG A 116 12.76 12.08 -4.24
N ALA A 117 12.67 11.07 -3.38
CA ALA A 117 13.72 10.74 -2.41
C ALA A 117 14.76 9.78 -2.98
N HIS A 118 14.34 8.92 -3.92
CA HIS A 118 15.14 7.88 -4.55
C HIS A 118 15.05 8.02 -6.08
N PRO A 119 15.83 8.92 -6.70
CA PRO A 119 15.73 9.20 -8.14
C PRO A 119 16.09 8.03 -9.05
N ALA A 120 16.82 7.03 -8.53
CA ALA A 120 17.26 5.85 -9.26
C ALA A 120 16.97 4.57 -8.45
N PRO A 121 15.69 4.20 -8.25
CA PRO A 121 15.37 3.00 -7.50
C PRO A 121 15.80 1.76 -8.29
N ARG A 122 16.24 0.72 -7.60
CA ARG A 122 16.67 -0.53 -8.21
C ARG A 122 15.47 -1.30 -8.74
N ILE A 123 14.47 -1.53 -7.89
CA ILE A 123 13.27 -2.29 -8.24
C ILE A 123 12.02 -1.56 -7.77
N VAL A 124 11.02 -1.48 -8.65
CA VAL A 124 9.66 -1.02 -8.30
C VAL A 124 8.67 -2.11 -8.63
N MET A 125 7.96 -2.61 -7.62
CA MET A 125 6.89 -3.59 -7.75
C MET A 125 5.53 -2.90 -7.65
N ILE A 126 4.63 -3.18 -8.58
CA ILE A 126 3.26 -2.65 -8.57
C ILE A 126 2.28 -3.82 -8.67
N GLY A 127 1.51 -4.03 -7.60
CA GLY A 127 0.40 -4.99 -7.57
C GLY A 127 -0.79 -4.46 -8.36
N VAL A 128 -1.12 -5.14 -9.45
CA VAL A 128 -2.24 -4.85 -10.33
C VAL A 128 -3.40 -5.77 -9.96
N ASP A 129 -4.39 -5.24 -9.23
CA ASP A 129 -5.56 -5.99 -8.78
C ASP A 129 -6.87 -5.31 -9.20
N ALA A 130 -7.98 -5.65 -8.55
CA ALA A 130 -9.28 -5.08 -8.83
C ALA A 130 -9.31 -3.54 -8.79
N ALA A 131 -8.46 -2.85 -8.01
CA ALA A 131 -8.41 -1.39 -8.00
C ALA A 131 -7.95 -0.80 -9.34
N TRP A 132 -7.09 -1.52 -10.06
CA TRP A 132 -6.65 -1.19 -11.41
C TRP A 132 -7.60 -1.72 -12.47
N CYS A 133 -8.07 -2.96 -12.33
CA CYS A 133 -8.85 -3.63 -13.38
C CYS A 133 -10.32 -3.22 -13.41
N HIS A 134 -10.87 -2.78 -12.28
CA HIS A 134 -12.26 -2.36 -12.16
C HIS A 134 -12.33 -0.88 -11.77
N GLU A 135 -12.38 -0.03 -12.79
CA GLU A 135 -12.53 1.40 -12.61
C GLU A 135 -13.83 1.74 -11.86
N ARG A 136 -13.70 2.49 -10.77
CA ARG A 136 -14.80 3.04 -9.98
C ARG A 136 -14.73 4.57 -10.07
N PRO A 137 -15.85 5.29 -9.86
CA PRO A 137 -15.82 6.74 -9.75
C PRO A 137 -14.75 7.18 -8.74
N GLY A 138 -13.82 8.03 -9.18
CA GLY A 138 -12.73 8.53 -8.35
C GLY A 138 -11.44 7.70 -8.35
N SER A 139 -11.39 6.52 -8.99
CA SER A 139 -10.16 5.69 -9.07
C SER A 139 -8.93 6.47 -9.52
N LEU A 140 -9.11 7.45 -10.40
CA LEU A 140 -8.05 8.26 -11.01
C LEU A 140 -7.89 9.66 -10.42
N THR A 141 -8.73 10.08 -9.50
CA THR A 141 -8.77 11.49 -9.05
C THR A 141 -8.83 11.66 -7.54
N SER A 142 -9.16 10.61 -6.79
CA SER A 142 -9.40 10.74 -5.35
C SER A 142 -8.87 9.57 -4.54
N PRO A 143 -8.55 9.81 -3.26
CA PRO A 143 -8.22 8.76 -2.31
C PRO A 143 -9.46 8.01 -1.84
N ASN A 144 -9.32 6.72 -1.54
CA ASN A 144 -10.42 5.90 -1.01
C ASN A 144 -10.59 6.03 0.51
N ARG A 145 -9.62 6.64 1.22
CA ARG A 145 -9.66 6.89 2.67
C ARG A 145 -9.08 8.29 2.96
N PRO A 146 -9.21 8.82 4.20
CA PRO A 146 -8.61 10.11 4.54
C PRO A 146 -7.12 10.17 4.18
N TRP A 147 -6.77 11.18 3.39
CA TRP A 147 -5.47 11.36 2.77
C TRP A 147 -4.84 12.69 3.21
N PRO A 148 -3.65 12.68 3.82
CA PRO A 148 -3.00 13.89 4.29
C PRO A 148 -2.18 14.53 3.17
N GLU A 149 -2.84 15.22 2.23
CA GLU A 149 -2.20 15.78 1.02
C GLU A 149 -0.92 16.59 1.33
N TRP A 150 -0.94 17.36 2.43
CA TRP A 150 0.19 18.15 2.90
C TRP A 150 1.48 17.34 3.18
N MET A 151 1.39 16.02 3.34
CA MET A 151 2.55 15.16 3.54
C MET A 151 3.20 14.71 2.21
N TYR A 152 2.49 14.83 1.09
CA TYR A 152 2.83 14.25 -0.21
C TYR A 152 3.34 15.31 -1.22
N GLY A 153 4.52 15.87 -0.93
CA GLY A 153 5.23 16.78 -1.86
C GLY A 153 5.07 18.27 -1.54
N HIS A 154 4.39 18.63 -0.45
CA HIS A 154 4.42 20.00 0.08
C HIS A 154 5.65 20.24 0.97
N PRO A 155 6.03 21.50 1.22
CA PRO A 155 7.09 21.84 2.15
C PRO A 155 6.81 21.33 3.56
N ALA A 156 7.80 20.74 4.23
CA ALA A 156 7.64 20.10 5.55
C ALA A 156 7.07 21.03 6.64
N TRP A 157 7.29 22.35 6.54
CA TRP A 157 6.78 23.32 7.52
C TRP A 157 5.24 23.44 7.51
N THR A 158 4.55 23.02 6.45
CA THR A 158 3.07 23.02 6.45
C THR A 158 2.51 22.07 7.51
N GLY A 159 3.28 21.05 7.91
CA GLY A 159 2.90 20.11 8.96
C GLY A 159 2.53 20.79 10.29
N TYR A 160 3.19 21.89 10.64
CA TYR A 160 2.85 22.66 11.85
C TYR A 160 1.39 23.14 11.85
N LEU A 161 0.85 23.51 10.69
CA LEU A 161 -0.55 23.95 10.58
C LEU A 161 -1.54 22.78 10.62
N HIS A 162 -1.16 21.62 10.07
CA HIS A 162 -2.04 20.47 9.94
C HIS A 162 -2.05 19.55 11.17
N MET A 163 -0.99 19.59 11.99
CA MET A 163 -0.85 18.72 13.16
C MET A 163 -1.59 19.25 14.40
N ALA A 164 -2.21 20.43 14.35
CA ALA A 164 -3.12 20.91 15.39
C ALA A 164 -4.48 20.17 15.36
N SER A 165 -4.48 18.86 15.55
CA SER A 165 -5.67 18.00 15.51
C SER A 165 -5.68 16.95 16.62
N LEU A 166 -6.88 16.50 17.02
CA LEU A 166 -7.05 15.40 17.97
C LEU A 166 -6.43 14.09 17.45
N TYR A 167 -6.42 13.90 16.13
CA TYR A 167 -5.80 12.72 15.53
C TYR A 167 -4.28 12.73 15.69
N ALA A 168 -3.63 13.87 15.43
CA ALA A 168 -2.20 14.03 15.68
C ALA A 168 -1.86 13.89 17.18
N LEU A 169 -2.72 14.38 18.08
CA LEU A 169 -2.56 14.17 19.52
C LEU A 169 -2.60 12.69 19.90
N GLN A 170 -3.56 11.94 19.37
CA GLN A 170 -3.67 10.50 19.58
C GLN A 170 -2.43 9.76 19.06
N GLU A 171 -1.95 10.09 17.86
CA GLU A 171 -0.75 9.45 17.31
C GLU A 171 0.53 9.86 18.06
N ALA A 172 0.63 11.11 18.53
CA ALA A 172 1.72 11.56 19.41
C ALA A 172 1.73 10.79 20.73
N ALA A 173 0.55 10.55 21.33
CA ALA A 173 0.45 9.72 22.53
C ALA A 173 0.87 8.27 22.23
N ASN A 174 0.45 7.69 21.10
CA ASN A 174 0.88 6.34 20.68
C ASN A 174 2.40 6.23 20.53
N GLN A 175 3.01 7.22 19.87
CA GLN A 175 4.45 7.29 19.66
C GLN A 175 5.21 7.46 20.98
N PHE A 176 4.71 8.33 21.87
CA PHE A 176 5.28 8.53 23.21
C PHE A 176 5.20 7.28 24.10
N LEU A 177 4.07 6.56 24.07
CA LEU A 177 3.91 5.31 24.81
C LEU A 177 4.88 4.23 24.30
N TRP A 178 5.16 4.20 22.99
CA TRP A 178 6.21 3.31 22.47
C TRP A 178 7.61 3.77 22.91
N LEU A 179 7.92 5.07 22.81
CA LEU A 179 9.20 5.65 23.24
C LEU A 179 9.52 5.36 24.72
N THR A 180 8.51 5.31 25.58
CA THR A 180 8.64 5.03 27.02
C THR A 180 8.52 3.54 27.37
N GLY A 181 8.45 2.65 26.37
CA GLY A 181 8.37 1.19 26.56
C GLY A 181 7.00 0.67 27.03
N GLN A 182 5.96 1.51 27.04
CA GLN A 182 4.61 1.17 27.47
C GLN A 182 3.74 0.60 26.34
N LYS A 183 4.17 0.73 25.08
CA LYS A 183 3.47 0.20 23.91
C LYS A 183 4.43 -0.59 23.02
N LYS A 184 4.01 -1.78 22.59
CA LYS A 184 4.76 -2.59 21.62
C LYS A 184 4.66 -2.01 20.21
N GLN A 185 5.72 -2.15 19.44
CA GLN A 185 5.69 -1.86 18.02
C GLN A 185 4.74 -2.85 17.33
N ARG A 186 3.74 -2.31 16.64
CA ARG A 186 2.79 -3.09 15.85
C ARG A 186 3.19 -3.15 14.39
N PHE A 187 3.63 -2.02 13.85
CA PHE A 187 3.89 -1.86 12.43
C PHE A 187 5.40 -1.89 12.13
N GLY A 188 5.80 -2.63 11.11
CA GLY A 188 7.21 -2.74 10.70
C GLY A 188 7.75 -1.42 10.17
N THR A 189 9.05 -1.18 10.38
CA THR A 189 9.70 0.03 9.88
C THR A 189 9.95 -0.03 8.37
N ASP A 190 9.81 -1.18 7.74
CA ASP A 190 9.83 -1.43 6.30
C ASP A 190 8.43 -1.33 5.66
N GLY A 191 7.45 -0.80 6.40
CA GLY A 191 6.05 -0.70 5.97
C GLY A 191 5.28 -2.03 6.03
N TYR A 192 5.96 -3.16 6.25
CA TYR A 192 5.33 -4.46 6.34
C TYR A 192 4.72 -4.71 7.71
N THR A 193 3.53 -5.29 7.72
CA THR A 193 2.90 -5.86 8.92
C THR A 193 1.89 -6.88 8.47
N SER A 194 1.99 -8.12 8.97
CA SER A 194 0.95 -9.10 8.72
C SER A 194 -0.40 -8.58 9.24
N PHE A 195 -1.36 -8.43 8.35
CA PHE A 195 -2.73 -8.03 8.68
C PHE A 195 -3.69 -9.23 8.74
N VAL A 196 -3.19 -10.41 8.40
CA VAL A 196 -3.92 -11.67 8.47
C VAL A 196 -3.57 -12.42 9.76
N PRO A 197 -4.44 -13.33 10.24
CA PRO A 197 -4.10 -14.19 11.35
C PRO A 197 -2.86 -15.07 11.07
N PRO A 198 -2.15 -15.53 12.12
CA PRO A 198 -1.17 -16.58 11.99
C PRO A 198 -1.78 -17.86 11.38
N ASP A 199 -1.02 -18.53 10.51
CA ASP A 199 -1.49 -19.70 9.76
C ASP A 199 -1.76 -20.94 10.61
N ASP A 200 -1.11 -21.08 11.76
CA ASP A 200 -1.38 -22.15 12.73
C ASP A 200 -2.79 -22.07 13.33
N ARG A 201 -3.48 -20.93 13.17
CA ARG A 201 -4.88 -20.76 13.58
C ARG A 201 -5.88 -21.00 12.44
N TYR A 202 -5.43 -21.37 11.24
CA TYR A 202 -6.33 -21.52 10.08
C TYR A 202 -7.45 -22.54 10.35
N ASP A 203 -7.11 -23.74 10.84
CA ASP A 203 -8.09 -24.79 11.12
C ASP A 203 -9.12 -24.36 12.18
N GLN A 204 -8.68 -23.67 13.23
CA GLN A 204 -9.55 -23.13 14.28
C GLN A 204 -10.49 -22.03 13.76
N LEU A 205 -10.05 -21.30 12.73
CA LEU A 205 -10.78 -20.20 12.11
C LEU A 205 -11.53 -20.63 10.84
N ARG A 206 -11.51 -21.91 10.46
CA ARG A 206 -12.12 -22.42 9.21
C ARG A 206 -13.59 -22.05 9.09
N GLY A 207 -14.35 -22.05 10.18
CA GLY A 207 -15.76 -21.59 10.18
C GLY A 207 -15.91 -20.09 9.86
N ARG A 208 -14.96 -19.24 10.28
CA ARG A 208 -14.95 -17.81 9.91
C ARG A 208 -14.54 -17.59 8.46
N VAL A 209 -13.59 -18.38 7.97
CA VAL A 209 -13.22 -18.41 6.55
C VAL A 209 -14.44 -18.82 5.72
N GLN A 210 -15.19 -19.84 6.17
CA GLN A 210 -16.44 -20.25 5.52
C GLN A 210 -17.43 -19.10 5.42
N ALA A 211 -17.75 -18.48 6.55
CA ALA A 211 -18.65 -17.34 6.60
C ALA A 211 -18.17 -16.15 5.77
N ALA A 212 -16.85 -15.92 5.67
CA ALA A 212 -16.29 -14.88 4.83
C ALA A 212 -16.61 -15.14 3.36
N PHE A 213 -16.30 -16.33 2.84
CA PHE A 213 -16.66 -16.69 1.46
C PHE A 213 -18.16 -16.59 1.18
N ASP A 214 -19.01 -17.04 2.12
CA ASP A 214 -20.47 -16.99 1.96
C ASP A 214 -21.02 -15.54 1.94
N HIS A 215 -20.31 -14.60 2.58
CA HIS A 215 -20.71 -13.20 2.63
C HIS A 215 -20.30 -12.40 1.39
N TRP A 216 -19.31 -12.88 0.63
CA TRP A 216 -18.85 -12.18 -0.57
C TRP A 216 -19.90 -12.25 -1.69
N SER A 217 -20.13 -11.12 -2.34
CA SER A 217 -20.97 -11.10 -3.54
C SER A 217 -20.30 -11.90 -4.65
N PRO A 218 -21.08 -12.70 -5.40
CA PRO A 218 -20.54 -13.42 -6.56
C PRO A 218 -20.05 -12.42 -7.61
N PRO A 219 -19.09 -12.83 -8.46
CA PRO A 219 -18.65 -12.00 -9.58
C PRO A 219 -19.81 -11.74 -10.55
N ASP A 220 -19.71 -10.62 -11.27
CA ASP A 220 -20.66 -10.28 -12.32
C ASP A 220 -20.46 -11.20 -13.54
N ASN A 221 -21.31 -12.22 -13.61
CA ASN A 221 -21.33 -13.22 -14.68
C ASN A 221 -22.33 -12.88 -15.79
N SER A 222 -22.90 -11.66 -15.81
CA SER A 222 -23.71 -11.25 -16.95
C SER A 222 -22.86 -11.21 -18.23
N PRO A 223 -23.46 -11.46 -19.41
CA PRO A 223 -22.71 -11.49 -20.66
C PRO A 223 -21.90 -10.20 -20.88
N ALA A 224 -20.61 -10.36 -21.16
CA ALA A 224 -19.75 -9.21 -21.44
C ALA A 224 -20.17 -8.54 -22.76
N PRO A 225 -20.20 -7.19 -22.82
CA PRO A 225 -20.37 -6.48 -24.08
C PRO A 225 -19.25 -6.85 -25.08
N PRO A 226 -19.56 -6.87 -26.40
CA PRO A 226 -18.55 -7.12 -27.43
C PRO A 226 -17.33 -6.19 -27.30
N GLY A 227 -16.13 -6.75 -27.40
CA GLY A 227 -14.86 -6.01 -27.32
C GLY A 227 -14.41 -5.63 -25.90
N MET A 228 -15.20 -5.92 -24.85
CA MET A 228 -14.82 -5.61 -23.47
C MET A 228 -13.49 -6.25 -23.08
N ALA A 229 -13.28 -7.53 -23.45
CA ALA A 229 -12.06 -8.28 -23.16
C ALA A 229 -10.81 -7.73 -23.87
N ASP A 230 -10.99 -6.99 -24.95
CA ASP A 230 -9.90 -6.43 -25.79
C ASP A 230 -9.62 -4.95 -25.50
N THR A 231 -10.37 -4.35 -24.57
CA THR A 231 -10.34 -2.93 -24.24
C THR A 231 -9.84 -2.72 -22.82
N PRO A 232 -8.53 -2.50 -22.61
CA PRO A 232 -7.99 -2.26 -21.28
C PRO A 232 -8.64 -1.05 -20.59
N PRO A 233 -8.77 -1.06 -19.25
CA PRO A 233 -9.40 0.03 -18.51
C PRO A 233 -8.57 1.32 -18.61
N ALA A 234 -9.22 2.48 -18.44
CA ALA A 234 -8.55 3.79 -18.55
C ALA A 234 -7.43 3.98 -17.52
N THR A 235 -7.48 3.23 -16.42
CA THR A 235 -6.43 3.17 -15.40
C THR A 235 -5.07 2.72 -15.94
N MET A 236 -5.02 1.98 -17.05
CA MET A 236 -3.78 1.55 -17.68
C MET A 236 -2.96 2.75 -18.19
N ALA A 237 -3.59 3.85 -18.59
CA ALA A 237 -2.87 5.05 -19.00
C ALA A 237 -2.08 5.68 -17.83
N LEU A 238 -2.65 5.66 -16.62
CA LEU A 238 -1.94 6.11 -15.42
C LEU A 238 -0.81 5.14 -15.06
N LEU A 239 -1.06 3.82 -15.13
CA LEU A 239 -0.04 2.81 -14.87
C LEU A 239 1.14 2.95 -15.84
N ASP A 240 0.87 3.14 -17.13
CA ASP A 240 1.89 3.36 -18.14
C ASP A 240 2.71 4.62 -17.85
N SER A 241 2.05 5.72 -17.50
CA SER A 241 2.74 6.95 -17.07
C SER A 241 3.62 6.73 -15.83
N MET A 242 3.18 5.92 -14.87
CA MET A 242 3.97 5.56 -13.69
C MET A 242 5.22 4.76 -14.07
N VAL A 243 5.11 3.79 -14.97
CA VAL A 243 6.22 2.95 -15.42
C VAL A 243 7.22 3.77 -16.25
N GLY A 244 6.72 4.59 -17.18
CA GLY A 244 7.52 5.36 -18.13
C GLY A 244 8.32 6.51 -17.51
N ARG A 245 7.92 7.02 -16.33
CA ARG A 245 8.66 8.10 -15.64
C ARG A 245 9.80 7.61 -14.76
N MET A 246 9.90 6.30 -14.52
CA MET A 246 11.05 5.73 -13.79
C MET A 246 12.29 5.72 -14.71
N PRO A 247 13.51 5.77 -14.16
CA PRO A 247 14.72 5.63 -14.97
C PRO A 247 14.78 4.28 -15.71
N ALA A 248 15.40 4.25 -16.88
CA ALA A 248 15.58 3.02 -17.64
C ALA A 248 16.38 1.94 -16.88
N SER A 249 17.22 2.33 -15.91
CA SER A 249 17.96 1.40 -15.04
C SER A 249 17.09 0.67 -14.01
N THR A 250 15.86 1.13 -13.77
CA THR A 250 14.94 0.53 -12.80
C THR A 250 14.27 -0.70 -13.39
N ILE A 251 14.35 -1.83 -12.68
CA ILE A 251 13.54 -3.01 -12.97
C ILE A 251 12.13 -2.75 -12.44
N ARG A 252 11.12 -2.84 -13.31
CA ARG A 252 9.71 -2.75 -12.91
C ARG A 252 9.09 -4.14 -12.91
N ILE A 253 8.32 -4.45 -11.87
CA ILE A 253 7.57 -5.70 -11.78
C ILE A 253 6.10 -5.33 -11.66
N LEU A 254 5.35 -5.55 -12.74
CA LEU A 254 3.90 -5.48 -12.73
C LEU A 254 3.38 -6.88 -12.43
N TRP A 255 2.55 -7.05 -11.41
CA TRP A 255 2.10 -8.38 -11.06
C TRP A 255 0.66 -8.41 -10.60
N PHE A 256 -0.06 -9.45 -11.00
CA PHE A 256 -1.42 -9.71 -10.53
C PHE A 256 -1.37 -10.62 -9.29
N PRO A 257 -1.75 -10.12 -8.10
CA PRO A 257 -1.79 -10.94 -6.89
C PRO A 257 -2.86 -12.02 -7.00
N PRO A 258 -2.63 -13.23 -6.44
CA PRO A 258 -3.62 -14.29 -6.52
C PRO A 258 -4.88 -13.91 -5.76
N ALA A 259 -6.03 -14.10 -6.39
CA ALA A 259 -7.33 -14.15 -5.76
C ALA A 259 -7.93 -15.55 -5.96
N SER A 260 -8.94 -15.92 -5.17
CA SER A 260 -9.61 -17.20 -5.37
C SER A 260 -10.34 -17.18 -6.72
N ALA A 261 -10.37 -18.33 -7.41
CA ALA A 261 -11.11 -18.52 -8.65
C ALA A 261 -12.61 -18.18 -8.52
N PHE A 262 -13.13 -18.16 -7.28
CA PHE A 262 -14.44 -17.58 -6.95
C PHE A 262 -14.67 -16.18 -7.56
N LEU A 263 -13.63 -15.35 -7.69
CA LEU A 263 -13.73 -13.98 -8.19
C LEU A 263 -13.50 -13.83 -9.71
N HIS A 264 -13.04 -14.86 -10.42
CA HIS A 264 -12.73 -14.77 -11.85
C HIS A 264 -13.99 -14.68 -12.72
N GLY A 265 -15.10 -15.27 -12.25
CA GLY A 265 -16.35 -15.35 -12.98
C GLY A 265 -16.32 -16.37 -14.12
N THR A 266 -17.42 -16.49 -14.85
CA THR A 266 -17.56 -17.46 -15.93
C THR A 266 -17.02 -16.93 -17.26
N THR A 267 -16.45 -17.80 -18.09
CA THR A 267 -16.01 -17.47 -19.46
C THR A 267 -17.11 -16.74 -20.24
N GLY A 268 -16.76 -15.60 -20.85
CA GLY A 268 -17.69 -14.73 -21.57
C GLY A 268 -18.51 -13.76 -20.68
N GLY A 269 -18.39 -13.87 -19.36
CA GLY A 269 -19.00 -12.94 -18.40
C GLY A 269 -18.18 -11.66 -18.19
N ILE A 270 -18.82 -10.62 -17.67
CA ILE A 270 -18.20 -9.31 -17.40
C ILE A 270 -16.95 -9.41 -16.52
N ALA A 271 -16.97 -10.22 -15.46
CA ALA A 271 -15.83 -10.37 -14.55
C ALA A 271 -14.59 -10.95 -15.26
N ALA A 272 -14.77 -12.04 -16.00
CA ALA A 272 -13.69 -12.69 -16.76
C ALA A 272 -13.15 -11.77 -17.86
N ALA A 273 -14.04 -11.13 -18.63
CA ALA A 273 -13.65 -10.19 -19.68
C ALA A 273 -12.86 -9.00 -19.12
N ARG A 274 -13.26 -8.46 -17.97
CA ARG A 274 -12.55 -7.36 -17.31
C ARG A 274 -11.13 -7.74 -16.89
N LEU A 275 -10.96 -8.92 -16.30
CA LEU A 275 -9.66 -9.42 -15.89
C LEU A 275 -8.74 -9.63 -17.11
N GLN A 276 -9.27 -10.22 -18.18
CA GLN A 276 -8.56 -10.38 -19.45
C GLN A 276 -8.12 -9.04 -20.04
N ALA A 277 -9.01 -8.05 -20.10
CA ALA A 277 -8.70 -6.71 -20.61
C ALA A 277 -7.61 -6.01 -19.79
N CYS A 278 -7.59 -6.24 -18.47
CA CYS A 278 -6.56 -5.73 -17.58
C CYS A 278 -5.19 -6.36 -17.86
N ARG A 279 -5.13 -7.70 -18.03
CA ARG A 279 -3.89 -8.41 -18.42
C ARG A 279 -3.34 -7.89 -19.74
N LEU A 280 -4.21 -7.73 -20.74
CA LEU A 280 -3.84 -7.17 -22.04
C LEU A 280 -3.25 -5.75 -21.91
N GLY A 281 -3.79 -4.92 -21.02
CA GLY A 281 -3.22 -3.61 -20.70
C GLY A 281 -1.81 -3.69 -20.12
N VAL A 282 -1.61 -4.56 -19.12
CA VAL A 282 -0.31 -4.77 -18.48
C VAL A 282 0.72 -5.34 -19.44
N GLU A 283 0.35 -6.32 -20.26
CA GLU A 283 1.19 -6.89 -21.32
C GLU A 283 1.64 -5.82 -22.31
N ARG A 284 0.71 -4.98 -22.78
CA ARG A 284 1.03 -3.87 -23.69
C ARG A 284 2.01 -2.90 -23.06
N ILE A 285 1.82 -2.55 -21.78
CA ILE A 285 2.75 -1.67 -21.04
C ILE A 285 4.14 -2.33 -20.96
N ALA A 286 4.19 -3.58 -20.52
CA ALA A 286 5.44 -4.29 -20.34
C ALA A 286 6.22 -4.46 -21.64
N ALA A 287 5.53 -4.73 -22.75
CA ALA A 287 6.16 -4.96 -24.05
C ALA A 287 6.84 -3.73 -24.67
N HIS A 288 6.40 -2.51 -24.34
CA HIS A 288 6.95 -1.28 -24.94
C HIS A 288 7.84 -0.46 -24.00
N GLN A 289 7.84 -0.77 -22.71
CA GLN A 289 8.64 -0.09 -21.69
C GLN A 289 9.91 -0.91 -21.37
N PRO A 290 11.07 -0.27 -21.14
CA PRO A 290 12.29 -1.00 -20.84
C PRO A 290 12.26 -1.62 -19.44
N ASN A 291 12.82 -2.83 -19.30
CA ASN A 291 13.04 -3.52 -18.03
C ASN A 291 11.75 -3.72 -17.20
N VAL A 292 10.63 -4.01 -17.85
CA VAL A 292 9.38 -4.38 -17.19
C VAL A 292 9.18 -5.88 -17.25
N VAL A 293 8.96 -6.52 -16.12
CA VAL A 293 8.49 -7.91 -16.03
C VAL A 293 7.00 -7.88 -15.67
N ALA A 294 6.19 -8.66 -16.37
CA ALA A 294 4.77 -8.82 -16.08
C ALA A 294 4.45 -10.27 -15.65
N LEU A 295 3.88 -10.42 -14.47
CA LEU A 295 3.62 -11.72 -13.81
C LEU A 295 2.15 -11.85 -13.43
N ASP A 296 1.57 -13.02 -13.57
CA ASP A 296 0.17 -13.26 -13.23
C ASP A 296 -0.02 -14.53 -12.39
N PHE A 297 -0.47 -14.34 -11.15
CA PHE A 297 -0.90 -15.41 -10.25
C PHE A 297 -2.43 -15.49 -10.11
N ASN A 298 -3.16 -14.63 -10.81
CA ASN A 298 -4.58 -14.41 -10.67
C ASN A 298 -5.36 -14.99 -11.86
N HIS A 299 -5.13 -16.27 -12.16
CA HIS A 299 -5.83 -17.03 -13.20
C HIS A 299 -6.25 -18.40 -12.66
N ASP A 300 -7.11 -19.11 -13.39
CA ASP A 300 -7.61 -20.42 -12.97
C ASP A 300 -6.45 -21.43 -12.92
N SER A 301 -6.06 -21.80 -11.70
CA SER A 301 -4.93 -22.68 -11.42
C SER A 301 -5.14 -23.43 -10.11
N ALA A 302 -4.33 -24.46 -9.87
CA ALA A 302 -4.35 -25.18 -8.59
C ALA A 302 -4.11 -24.26 -7.37
N LEU A 303 -3.51 -23.08 -7.56
CA LEU A 303 -3.33 -22.08 -6.51
C LEU A 303 -4.65 -21.35 -6.19
N THR A 304 -5.34 -20.85 -7.20
CA THR A 304 -6.54 -20.00 -7.05
C THR A 304 -7.82 -20.81 -6.83
N GLU A 305 -7.88 -22.04 -7.35
CA GLU A 305 -8.98 -22.98 -7.15
C GLU A 305 -8.95 -23.63 -5.76
N ASN A 306 -7.76 -23.79 -5.18
CA ASN A 306 -7.65 -24.30 -3.82
C ASN A 306 -7.97 -23.19 -2.81
N ARG A 307 -9.22 -23.23 -2.35
CA ARG A 307 -9.76 -22.35 -1.31
C ARG A 307 -8.89 -22.28 -0.05
N ASP A 308 -8.24 -23.38 0.34
CA ASP A 308 -7.40 -23.40 1.55
C ASP A 308 -6.16 -22.53 1.44
N ASN A 309 -5.87 -21.93 0.28
CA ASN A 309 -4.84 -20.92 0.11
C ASN A 309 -5.28 -19.52 0.57
N PHE A 310 -6.53 -19.33 1.02
CA PHE A 310 -7.13 -18.03 1.26
C PHE A 310 -7.87 -17.88 2.59
N TRP A 311 -7.88 -16.68 3.15
CA TRP A 311 -8.67 -16.31 4.34
C TRP A 311 -10.09 -15.83 3.99
N ASP A 312 -10.25 -15.28 2.79
CA ASP A 312 -11.49 -14.89 2.13
C ASP A 312 -11.25 -14.92 0.60
N PRO A 313 -12.24 -14.74 -0.29
CA PRO A 313 -12.01 -14.82 -1.72
C PRO A 313 -10.90 -13.93 -2.30
N LEU A 314 -10.49 -12.86 -1.61
CA LEU A 314 -9.49 -11.90 -2.08
C LEU A 314 -8.12 -12.06 -1.40
N HIS A 315 -8.08 -12.37 -0.10
CA HIS A 315 -6.84 -12.35 0.67
C HIS A 315 -6.26 -13.74 0.86
N TYR A 316 -5.15 -14.00 0.18
CA TYR A 316 -4.37 -15.23 0.33
C TYR A 316 -3.65 -15.31 1.68
N ARG A 317 -3.20 -16.52 2.03
CA ARG A 317 -2.50 -16.82 3.29
C ARG A 317 -0.98 -16.61 3.18
N MET A 318 -0.24 -16.65 4.29
CA MET A 318 1.22 -16.47 4.24
C MET A 318 1.98 -17.55 3.46
N PRO A 319 1.60 -18.85 3.50
CA PRO A 319 2.22 -19.87 2.65
C PRO A 319 2.07 -19.56 1.16
N THR A 320 0.91 -19.03 0.75
CA THR A 320 0.67 -18.58 -0.63
C THR A 320 1.54 -17.37 -0.95
N ALA A 321 1.67 -16.40 -0.02
CA ALA A 321 2.59 -15.27 -0.16
C ALA A 321 4.05 -15.71 -0.38
N GLN A 322 4.48 -16.75 0.33
CA GLN A 322 5.83 -17.31 0.21
C GLN A 322 6.08 -17.94 -1.17
N ARG A 323 5.08 -18.64 -1.73
CA ARG A 323 5.14 -19.18 -3.11
C ARG A 323 5.32 -18.03 -4.11
N VAL A 324 4.44 -17.04 -4.05
CA VAL A 324 4.49 -15.83 -4.90
C VAL A 324 5.87 -15.14 -4.85
N MET A 325 6.39 -14.87 -3.65
CA MET A 325 7.71 -14.24 -3.50
C MET A 325 8.86 -15.11 -4.03
N THR A 326 8.77 -16.42 -3.85
CA THR A 326 9.78 -17.37 -4.36
C THR A 326 9.84 -17.34 -5.87
N ASP A 327 8.70 -17.39 -6.55
CA ASP A 327 8.65 -17.40 -8.01
C ASP A 327 9.02 -16.06 -8.61
N MET A 328 8.58 -14.94 -8.00
CA MET A 328 9.05 -13.61 -8.39
C MET A 328 10.58 -13.53 -8.32
N GLY A 329 11.17 -13.99 -7.22
CA GLY A 329 12.64 -14.04 -7.08
C GLY A 329 13.30 -14.91 -8.15
N ALA A 330 12.71 -16.07 -8.46
CA ALA A 330 13.21 -16.97 -9.50
C ALA A 330 13.23 -16.29 -10.88
N VAL A 331 12.11 -15.67 -11.29
CA VAL A 331 12.00 -14.99 -12.59
C VAL A 331 13.00 -13.83 -12.70
N ILE A 332 13.17 -13.02 -11.66
CA ILE A 332 14.13 -11.90 -11.70
C ILE A 332 15.59 -12.39 -11.81
N HIS A 333 15.90 -13.59 -11.33
CA HIS A 333 17.18 -14.26 -11.57
C HIS A 333 17.28 -15.00 -12.91
N GLY A 334 16.25 -14.95 -13.77
CA GLY A 334 16.21 -15.69 -15.04
C GLY A 334 16.09 -17.21 -14.84
N LYS A 335 15.52 -17.64 -13.71
CA LYS A 335 15.26 -19.06 -13.41
C LYS A 335 13.80 -19.38 -13.70
N PRO A 336 13.49 -20.62 -14.09
CA PRO A 336 12.09 -21.03 -14.21
C PRO A 336 11.39 -20.91 -12.85
N PRO A 337 10.13 -20.49 -12.83
CA PRO A 337 9.35 -20.51 -11.60
C PRO A 337 9.13 -21.96 -11.13
N ALA A 338 8.97 -22.13 -9.83
CA ALA A 338 8.71 -23.43 -9.22
C ALA A 338 7.22 -23.79 -9.28
N ASP A 339 6.35 -22.78 -9.19
CA ASP A 339 4.91 -22.96 -9.20
C ASP A 339 4.35 -22.87 -10.62
N PRO A 340 3.63 -23.90 -11.10
CA PRO A 340 2.95 -23.83 -12.40
C PRO A 340 1.78 -22.83 -12.41
N ALA A 341 1.40 -22.28 -11.26
CA ALA A 341 0.36 -21.25 -11.17
C ALA A 341 0.83 -19.84 -11.58
N LEU A 342 2.12 -19.63 -11.82
CA LEU A 342 2.62 -18.35 -12.36
C LEU A 342 2.61 -18.37 -13.88
N ASP A 343 1.83 -17.46 -14.47
CA ASP A 343 1.95 -17.09 -15.88
C ASP A 343 2.90 -15.90 -16.03
N ILE A 344 3.91 -16.04 -16.89
CA ILE A 344 4.80 -14.94 -17.27
C ILE A 344 4.19 -14.26 -18.49
N LEU A 345 3.49 -13.15 -18.26
CA LEU A 345 2.87 -12.36 -19.32
C LEU A 345 3.91 -11.63 -20.18
N HIS A 346 5.01 -11.20 -19.55
CA HIS A 346 6.15 -10.58 -20.25
C HIS A 346 7.45 -10.73 -19.44
N ASP A 347 8.52 -11.16 -20.09
CA ASP A 347 9.89 -11.14 -19.58
C ASP A 347 10.82 -10.57 -20.66
N PRO A 348 11.38 -9.37 -20.47
CA PRO A 348 12.04 -8.65 -21.55
C PRO A 348 13.43 -9.25 -21.83
N PRO A 349 13.82 -9.36 -23.12
CA PRO A 349 15.15 -9.82 -23.47
C PRO A 349 16.20 -8.81 -22.97
N GLY A 350 17.22 -9.30 -22.27
CA GLY A 350 18.28 -8.45 -21.73
C GLY A 350 17.92 -7.69 -20.46
N LEU A 351 16.87 -8.10 -19.73
CA LEU A 351 16.65 -7.62 -18.36
C LEU A 351 17.95 -7.71 -17.56
N PRO A 352 18.40 -6.65 -16.87
CA PRO A 352 19.50 -6.71 -15.93
C PRO A 352 19.16 -7.73 -14.84
N ARG A 353 19.65 -8.96 -15.00
CA ARG A 353 19.41 -10.02 -14.02
C ARG A 353 20.22 -9.69 -12.77
N MET A 354 19.63 -9.97 -11.62
CA MET A 354 20.34 -9.82 -10.35
C MET A 354 21.25 -11.04 -10.20
N ASP A 355 22.55 -10.85 -10.08
CA ASP A 355 23.47 -11.94 -9.71
C ASP A 355 23.29 -12.26 -8.23
N ARG A 356 23.47 -13.54 -7.85
CA ARG A 356 23.33 -14.00 -6.46
C ARG A 356 24.53 -13.67 -5.60
#